data_AF-A0A0J8X546-F1
#
_entry.id   AF-A0A0J8X546-F1
#
_cell.length_a   1.000
_cell.length_b   1.000
_cell.length_c   1.000
_cell.angle_alpha   90.00
_cell.angle_beta   90.00
_cell.angle_gamma   90.00
#
_symmetry.space_group_name_H-M   'P 1'
#
loop_
_entity.id
_entity.type
_entity.pdbx_description
1 polymer ?
#
loop_
_entity_poly.entity_id
_entity_poly.type
_entity_poly.pdbx_seq_one_letter_code
_entity_poly.pdbx_strand_id
1 'polypeptide(L)'
;MSSAKYAWGVLPALAGLLTGALLIPAVAHADPEAPPQLEPLPDQQLHNVTYRARIDGVSRNATIAYKIDDHNVNTADPSMLPGRVFEATGVVADPQTAGMDVRIDWPYSANLHCEILVDDQIVAQADTFVGPRLTRPKDDPNYGSLPCGAPLSNSVPAVPATVPPGTDVALPAPVDPAAAEPAPPAT
;
A
#
# COMPACT_ATOMS: atom_id res chain seq x y z
N MET A 1 -55.33 11.76 76.85
CA MET A 1 -55.08 11.63 75.40
C MET A 1 -53.59 11.86 75.16
N SER A 2 -52.95 10.95 74.44
CA SER A 2 -51.59 10.92 73.84
C SER A 2 -50.44 11.75 74.42
N SER A 3 -49.35 11.04 74.72
CA SER A 3 -48.00 11.52 75.03
C SER A 3 -47.06 11.35 73.83
N ALA A 4 -46.20 12.34 73.54
CA ALA A 4 -44.85 12.21 72.96
C ALA A 4 -44.21 13.62 72.91
N LYS A 5 -43.42 14.06 73.89
CA LYS A 5 -41.96 13.87 74.03
C LYS A 5 -41.17 14.20 72.76
N TYR A 6 -40.51 15.36 72.73
CA TYR A 6 -39.06 15.45 72.44
C TYR A 6 -38.49 16.69 73.13
N ALA A 7 -37.43 16.45 73.90
CA ALA A 7 -36.82 17.38 74.83
C ALA A 7 -35.76 18.25 74.15
N TRP A 8 -35.70 19.47 74.65
CA TRP A 8 -34.72 20.51 74.41
C TRP A 8 -33.35 20.11 74.98
N GLY A 9 -32.27 20.37 74.25
CA GLY A 9 -30.91 20.20 74.75
C GLY A 9 -29.93 21.07 73.97
N VAL A 10 -29.62 22.24 74.52
CA VAL A 10 -28.54 23.13 74.08
C VAL A 10 -27.26 22.67 74.78
N LEU A 11 -26.15 22.51 74.05
CA LEU A 11 -24.81 22.34 74.63
C LEU A 11 -23.89 23.45 74.10
N PRO A 12 -23.17 24.17 74.99
CA PRO A 12 -22.39 25.35 74.65
C PRO A 12 -20.95 25.02 74.22
N ALA A 13 -20.33 26.05 73.66
CA ALA A 13 -18.96 26.13 73.14
C ALA A 13 -17.87 25.61 74.08
N LEU A 14 -16.95 24.79 73.53
CA LEU A 14 -15.58 24.68 74.02
C LEU A 14 -14.66 25.45 73.08
N ALA A 15 -14.33 26.67 73.49
CA ALA A 15 -13.19 27.43 72.97
C ALA A 15 -12.04 27.24 73.95
N GLY A 16 -10.84 26.92 73.43
CA GLY A 16 -9.60 27.08 74.20
C GLY A 16 -8.52 26.06 73.85
N LEU A 17 -7.39 26.60 73.36
CA LEU A 17 -6.04 26.02 73.34
C LEU A 17 -5.70 25.12 72.15
N LEU A 18 -5.34 25.74 71.02
CA LEU A 18 -4.42 25.18 70.02
C LEU A 18 -3.80 26.33 69.21
N THR A 19 -3.01 27.18 69.86
CA THR A 19 -2.26 28.26 69.22
C THR A 19 -0.89 28.32 69.86
N GLY A 20 0.09 27.60 69.29
CA GLY A 20 1.45 27.62 69.85
C GLY A 20 2.55 26.83 69.15
N ALA A 21 2.27 26.00 68.13
CA ALA A 21 3.28 25.08 67.58
C ALA A 21 3.71 25.34 66.11
N LEU A 22 3.57 26.58 65.60
CA LEU A 22 3.85 26.88 64.17
C LEU A 22 5.16 27.67 63.92
N LEU A 23 6.22 27.44 64.70
CA LEU A 23 7.53 28.08 64.46
C LEU A 23 8.65 27.06 64.27
N ILE A 24 8.43 26.07 63.40
CA ILE A 24 9.53 25.26 62.86
C ILE A 24 9.77 25.74 61.42
N PRO A 25 10.94 26.32 61.11
CA PRO A 25 11.28 26.66 59.73
C PRO A 25 11.37 25.38 58.91
N ALA A 26 10.56 25.28 57.85
CA ALA A 26 10.61 24.17 56.92
C ALA A 26 11.97 24.15 56.22
N VAL A 27 12.67 23.02 56.26
CA VAL A 27 13.83 22.78 55.42
C VAL A 27 13.33 22.65 53.97
N ALA A 28 13.68 23.62 53.13
CA ALA A 28 13.44 23.53 51.70
C ALA A 28 14.39 22.46 51.13
N HIS A 29 13.86 21.28 50.81
CA HIS A 29 14.56 20.33 49.98
C HIS A 29 14.59 20.88 48.56
N ALA A 30 15.79 21.11 48.01
CA ALA A 30 15.96 21.40 46.60
C ALA A 30 15.56 20.12 45.83
N ASP A 31 14.46 20.21 45.06
CA ASP A 31 14.02 19.16 44.17
C ASP A 31 15.04 19.06 43.02
N PRO A 32 15.77 17.95 42.86
CA PRO A 32 16.65 17.80 41.71
C PRO A 32 15.78 17.79 40.46
N GLU A 33 15.98 18.78 39.59
CA GLU A 33 15.25 18.95 38.34
C GLU A 33 15.15 17.62 37.60
N ALA A 34 13.93 17.09 37.47
CA ALA A 34 13.68 15.83 36.80
C ALA A 34 14.20 15.94 35.35
N PRO A 35 14.98 14.96 34.85
CA PRO A 35 15.42 14.98 33.46
C PRO A 35 14.19 15.06 32.55
N PRO A 36 14.25 15.80 31.43
CA PRO A 36 13.11 15.99 30.55
C PRO A 36 12.57 14.62 30.14
N GLN A 37 11.28 14.40 30.42
CA GLN A 37 10.57 13.21 29.98
C GLN A 37 10.50 13.27 28.44
N LEU A 38 11.35 12.48 27.78
CA LEU A 38 11.20 12.18 26.36
C LEU A 38 9.88 11.44 26.18
N GLU A 39 8.87 12.11 25.64
CA GLU A 39 7.67 11.44 25.15
C GLU A 39 8.10 10.41 24.09
N PRO A 40 7.71 9.13 24.22
CA PRO A 40 7.95 8.15 23.17
C PRO A 40 7.33 8.65 21.87
N LEU A 41 8.11 8.70 20.78
CA LEU A 41 7.51 8.88 19.46
C LEU A 41 6.48 7.76 19.26
N PRO A 42 5.32 8.03 18.65
CA PRO A 42 4.39 6.96 18.31
C PRO A 42 5.14 5.96 17.44
N ASP A 43 5.22 4.71 17.89
CA ASP A 43 5.75 3.62 17.07
C ASP A 43 4.94 3.59 15.78
N GLN A 44 5.60 3.75 14.62
CA GLN A 44 4.95 3.47 13.36
C GLN A 44 4.65 1.97 13.35
N GLN A 45 3.36 1.62 13.48
CA GLN A 45 2.92 0.24 13.42
C GLN A 45 3.27 -0.30 12.04
N LEU A 46 4.17 -1.28 12.01
CA LEU A 46 4.51 -2.01 10.79
C LEU A 46 3.64 -3.27 10.70
N HIS A 47 3.29 -3.62 9.48
CA HIS A 47 2.43 -4.76 9.15
C HIS A 47 3.20 -5.78 8.33
N ASN A 48 3.14 -7.05 8.73
CA ASN A 48 3.75 -8.12 7.96
C ASN A 48 2.82 -8.51 6.82
N VAL A 49 3.33 -8.50 5.60
CA VAL A 49 2.57 -8.87 4.42
C VAL A 49 3.11 -10.16 3.84
N THR A 50 2.22 -11.13 3.64
CA THR A 50 2.51 -12.38 2.92
C THR A 50 1.81 -12.35 1.57
N TYR A 51 2.58 -12.43 0.51
CA TYR A 51 2.13 -12.48 -0.87
C TYR A 51 2.15 -13.93 -1.35
N ARG A 52 0.99 -14.44 -1.78
CA ARG A 52 0.86 -15.79 -2.33
C ARG A 52 0.31 -15.73 -3.74
N ALA A 53 0.95 -16.40 -4.68
CA ALA A 53 0.49 -16.47 -6.05
C ALA A 53 0.59 -17.88 -6.59
N ARG A 54 -0.37 -18.25 -7.44
CA ARG A 54 -0.39 -19.55 -8.11
C ARG A 54 -0.66 -19.33 -9.59
N ILE A 55 0.10 -20.05 -10.41
CA ILE A 55 -0.05 -19.99 -11.85
C ILE A 55 -0.23 -21.42 -12.37
N ASP A 56 -1.48 -21.76 -12.66
CA ASP A 56 -1.87 -23.10 -13.07
C ASP A 56 -2.10 -23.13 -14.58
N GLY A 57 -1.11 -23.64 -15.32
CA GLY A 57 -1.21 -23.79 -16.76
C GLY A 57 0.13 -24.02 -17.44
N VAL A 58 0.15 -23.89 -18.77
CA VAL A 58 1.37 -23.95 -19.56
C VAL A 58 1.84 -22.53 -19.77
N SER A 59 2.79 -22.08 -18.95
CA SER A 59 3.38 -20.75 -19.06
C SER A 59 4.90 -20.79 -18.92
N ARG A 60 5.58 -19.84 -19.55
CA ARG A 60 7.01 -19.56 -19.38
C ARG A 60 7.18 -18.11 -18.99
N ASN A 61 8.29 -17.81 -18.32
CA ASN A 61 8.67 -16.46 -17.92
C ASN A 61 7.53 -15.74 -17.20
N ALA A 62 6.85 -16.43 -16.28
CA ALA A 62 5.94 -15.71 -15.43
C ALA A 62 6.75 -14.84 -14.48
N THR A 63 6.18 -13.70 -14.17
CA THR A 63 6.80 -12.69 -13.33
C THR A 63 5.79 -12.26 -12.29
N ILE A 64 6.22 -12.16 -11.05
CA ILE A 64 5.42 -11.67 -9.93
C ILE A 64 6.12 -10.45 -9.38
N ALA A 65 5.47 -9.30 -9.46
CA ALA A 65 5.90 -8.08 -8.80
C ALA A 65 5.09 -7.89 -7.50
N TYR A 66 5.72 -7.45 -6.43
CA TYR A 66 5.07 -7.22 -5.13
C TYR A 66 5.80 -6.15 -4.33
N LYS A 67 5.11 -5.47 -3.41
CA LYS A 67 5.78 -4.51 -2.51
C LYS A 67 6.57 -5.24 -1.42
N ILE A 68 7.87 -4.94 -1.30
CA ILE A 68 8.69 -5.44 -0.19
C ILE A 68 8.65 -4.49 1.01
N ASP A 69 8.51 -3.18 0.74
CA ASP A 69 8.30 -2.13 1.72
C ASP A 69 7.50 -0.97 1.11
N ASP A 70 7.32 0.13 1.84
CA ASP A 70 6.51 1.27 1.41
C ASP A 70 6.93 1.90 0.08
N HIS A 71 8.21 1.77 -0.29
CA HIS A 71 8.83 2.46 -1.43
C HIS A 71 9.39 1.52 -2.49
N ASN A 72 9.62 0.25 -2.15
CA ASN A 72 10.27 -0.70 -3.03
C ASN A 72 9.33 -1.78 -3.53
N VAL A 73 9.43 -2.08 -4.82
CA VAL A 73 8.79 -3.23 -5.47
C VAL A 73 9.89 -4.24 -5.79
N ASN A 74 9.66 -5.49 -5.44
CA ASN A 74 10.51 -6.60 -5.83
C ASN A 74 9.82 -7.44 -6.90
N THR A 75 10.62 -8.11 -7.72
CA THR A 75 10.16 -8.93 -8.83
C THR A 75 10.79 -10.31 -8.75
N ALA A 76 9.97 -11.35 -8.93
CA ALA A 76 10.42 -12.74 -8.92
C ALA A 76 9.87 -13.50 -10.14
N ASP A 77 10.65 -14.46 -10.63
CA ASP A 77 10.26 -15.35 -11.73
C ASP A 77 10.07 -16.78 -11.19
N PRO A 78 8.87 -17.14 -10.72
CA PRO A 78 8.62 -18.42 -10.03
C PRO A 78 8.70 -19.63 -10.97
N SER A 79 8.84 -20.81 -10.36
CA SER A 79 8.69 -22.09 -11.09
C SER A 79 7.24 -22.32 -11.49
N MET A 80 7.02 -22.65 -12.77
CA MET A 80 5.70 -22.85 -13.39
C MET A 80 5.20 -24.29 -13.29
N LEU A 81 5.67 -25.03 -12.28
CA LEU A 81 5.22 -26.40 -12.07
C LEU A 81 3.80 -26.36 -11.47
N PRO A 82 2.84 -27.11 -12.03
CA PRO A 82 1.45 -27.13 -11.55
C PRO A 82 1.37 -27.41 -10.05
N GLY A 83 0.47 -26.70 -9.37
CA GLY A 83 0.23 -26.86 -7.93
C GLY A 83 1.29 -26.24 -7.03
N ARG A 84 2.29 -25.52 -7.56
CA ARG A 84 3.21 -24.72 -6.75
C ARG A 84 2.64 -23.34 -6.48
N VAL A 85 2.79 -22.90 -5.24
CA VAL A 85 2.47 -21.54 -4.80
C VAL A 85 3.79 -20.81 -4.62
N PHE A 86 3.90 -19.66 -5.27
CA PHE A 86 4.91 -18.67 -4.92
C PHE A 86 4.49 -17.99 -3.63
N GLU A 87 5.42 -17.84 -2.70
CA GLU A 87 5.22 -17.13 -1.45
C GLU A 87 6.40 -16.20 -1.18
N ALA A 88 6.11 -14.96 -0.82
CA ALA A 88 7.11 -13.97 -0.40
C ALA A 88 6.54 -13.09 0.70
N THR A 89 7.41 -12.49 1.50
CA THR A 89 7.03 -11.59 2.58
C THR A 89 7.57 -10.18 2.36
N GLY A 90 6.86 -9.20 2.91
CA GLY A 90 7.23 -7.79 2.95
C GLY A 90 6.74 -7.13 4.23
N VAL A 91 7.14 -5.89 4.46
CA VAL A 91 6.73 -5.12 5.64
C VAL A 91 6.34 -3.72 5.21
N VAL A 92 5.09 -3.33 5.45
CA VAL A 92 4.55 -2.01 5.05
C VAL A 92 4.02 -1.26 6.26
N ALA A 93 4.04 0.07 6.23
CA ALA A 93 3.46 0.90 7.27
C ALA A 93 1.93 1.00 7.15
N ASP A 94 1.40 0.98 5.93
CA ASP A 94 -0.05 0.98 5.68
C ASP A 94 -0.48 -0.30 4.94
N PRO A 95 -1.34 -1.15 5.55
CA PRO A 95 -1.80 -2.39 4.94
C PRO A 95 -2.56 -2.15 3.62
N GLN A 96 -3.18 -0.99 3.42
CA GLN A 96 -3.89 -0.64 2.18
C GLN A 96 -2.94 -0.37 1.01
N THR A 97 -1.64 -0.23 1.28
CA THR A 97 -0.64 -0.05 0.22
C THR A 97 -0.06 -1.37 -0.27
N ALA A 98 -0.35 -2.51 0.38
CA ALA A 98 0.11 -3.82 -0.06
C ALA A 98 -0.47 -4.18 -1.43
N GLY A 99 0.42 -4.48 -2.38
CA GLY A 99 0.06 -4.74 -3.77
C GLY A 99 0.91 -5.84 -4.39
N MET A 100 0.35 -6.54 -5.37
CA MET A 100 1.00 -7.58 -6.16
C MET A 100 0.47 -7.58 -7.59
N ASP A 101 1.31 -7.87 -8.58
CA ASP A 101 0.92 -8.10 -9.97
C ASP A 101 1.53 -9.41 -10.47
N VAL A 102 0.67 -10.32 -10.93
CA VAL A 102 1.07 -11.63 -11.46
C VAL A 102 0.93 -11.59 -12.97
N ARG A 103 2.04 -11.77 -13.70
CA ARG A 103 2.05 -11.67 -15.15
C ARG A 103 2.58 -12.94 -15.82
N ILE A 104 1.95 -13.32 -16.92
CA ILE A 104 2.45 -14.34 -17.85
C ILE A 104 2.65 -13.73 -19.24
N ASP A 105 3.60 -14.28 -19.98
CA ASP A 105 3.84 -13.84 -21.34
C ASP A 105 2.84 -14.44 -22.34
N TRP A 106 2.51 -13.66 -23.38
CA TRP A 106 1.91 -14.22 -24.59
C TRP A 106 2.90 -15.20 -25.27
N PRO A 107 2.48 -16.34 -25.85
CA PRO A 107 1.10 -16.79 -26.14
C PRO A 107 0.54 -17.74 -25.08
N TYR A 108 1.07 -17.72 -23.86
CA TYR A 108 0.72 -18.70 -22.85
C TYR A 108 -0.67 -18.50 -22.28
N SER A 109 -1.17 -19.57 -21.65
CA SER A 109 -2.49 -19.62 -21.02
C SER A 109 -2.38 -20.29 -19.66
N ALA A 110 -2.96 -19.67 -18.65
CA ALA A 110 -3.00 -20.19 -17.29
C ALA A 110 -4.17 -19.60 -16.50
N ASN A 111 -4.56 -20.29 -15.44
CA ASN A 111 -5.29 -19.67 -14.35
C ASN A 111 -4.27 -18.96 -13.46
N LEU A 112 -4.50 -17.68 -13.22
CA LEU A 112 -3.72 -16.85 -12.32
C LEU A 112 -4.54 -16.67 -11.05
N HIS A 113 -3.89 -16.81 -9.91
CA HIS A 113 -4.47 -16.59 -8.60
C HIS A 113 -3.48 -15.83 -7.73
N CYS A 114 -3.97 -14.84 -7.00
CA CYS A 114 -3.21 -14.03 -6.08
C CYS A 114 -3.95 -13.89 -4.75
N GLU A 115 -3.20 -13.91 -3.65
CA GLU A 115 -3.66 -13.66 -2.28
C GLU A 115 -2.65 -12.73 -1.61
N ILE A 116 -3.14 -11.72 -0.90
CA ILE A 116 -2.35 -10.84 -0.05
C ILE A 116 -2.90 -10.96 1.36
N LEU A 117 -2.04 -11.43 2.27
CA LEU A 117 -2.34 -11.51 3.68
C LEU A 117 -1.58 -10.41 4.39
N VAL A 118 -2.26 -9.64 5.23
CA VAL A 118 -1.62 -8.69 6.14
C VAL A 118 -1.89 -9.14 7.56
N ASP A 119 -0.83 -9.34 8.33
CA ASP A 119 -0.88 -9.92 9.68
C ASP A 119 -1.72 -11.21 9.71
N ASP A 120 -1.44 -12.10 8.74
CA ASP A 120 -2.12 -13.39 8.49
C ASP A 120 -3.61 -13.30 8.15
N GLN A 121 -4.14 -12.11 7.84
CA GLN A 121 -5.51 -11.90 7.37
C GLN A 121 -5.54 -11.61 5.87
N ILE A 122 -6.35 -12.35 5.10
CA ILE A 122 -6.52 -12.09 3.67
C ILE A 122 -7.21 -10.74 3.48
N VAL A 123 -6.49 -9.75 2.93
CA VAL A 123 -7.01 -8.41 2.65
C VAL A 123 -7.36 -8.21 1.18
N ALA A 124 -6.71 -8.97 0.29
CA ALA A 124 -7.00 -8.96 -1.13
C ALA A 124 -6.80 -10.36 -1.72
N GLN A 125 -7.67 -10.72 -2.65
CA GLN A 125 -7.56 -11.95 -3.43
C GLN A 125 -8.20 -11.72 -4.80
N ALA A 126 -7.58 -12.27 -5.85
CA ALA A 126 -8.16 -12.29 -7.17
C ALA A 126 -7.76 -13.53 -7.96
N ASP A 127 -8.60 -13.86 -8.93
CA ASP A 127 -8.48 -15.03 -9.79
C ASP A 127 -8.86 -14.62 -11.21
N THR A 128 -8.08 -15.05 -12.20
CA THR A 128 -8.46 -14.88 -13.61
C THR A 128 -7.92 -15.99 -14.48
N PHE A 129 -8.63 -16.29 -15.56
CA PHE A 129 -8.15 -17.20 -16.59
C PHE A 129 -7.66 -16.41 -17.81
N VAL A 130 -6.40 -16.63 -18.17
CA VAL A 130 -5.80 -16.06 -19.38
C VAL A 130 -5.89 -17.10 -20.49
N GLY A 131 -6.82 -16.89 -21.42
CA GLY A 131 -7.04 -17.78 -22.56
C GLY A 131 -6.05 -17.55 -23.70
N PRO A 132 -5.66 -18.61 -24.46
CA PRO A 132 -4.67 -18.50 -25.53
C PRO A 132 -5.14 -17.57 -26.65
N ARG A 133 -4.20 -16.78 -27.20
CA ARG A 133 -4.44 -15.88 -28.33
C ARG A 133 -3.48 -16.19 -29.47
N LEU A 134 -4.01 -16.31 -30.69
CA LEU A 134 -3.19 -16.60 -31.88
C LEU A 134 -2.37 -15.40 -32.35
N THR A 135 -2.81 -14.19 -32.04
CA THR A 135 -2.12 -12.95 -32.35
C THR A 135 -1.76 -12.23 -31.07
N ARG A 136 -0.60 -11.55 -31.07
CA ARG A 136 -0.24 -10.65 -29.98
C ARG A 136 -1.37 -9.61 -29.84
N PRO A 137 -1.91 -9.39 -28.64
CA PRO A 137 -2.88 -8.33 -28.41
C PRO A 137 -2.26 -6.97 -28.78
N LYS A 138 -2.84 -6.28 -29.76
CA LYS A 138 -2.39 -4.95 -30.17
C LYS A 138 -2.90 -3.85 -29.25
N ASP A 139 -4.09 -4.05 -28.67
CA ASP A 139 -4.82 -3.04 -27.90
C ASP A 139 -5.00 -3.44 -26.43
N ASP A 140 -4.30 -4.48 -25.97
CA ASP A 140 -4.37 -4.97 -24.57
C ASP A 140 -2.95 -5.13 -23.99
N PRO A 141 -2.38 -4.04 -23.43
CA PRO A 141 -1.07 -4.08 -22.77
C PRO A 141 -1.07 -4.92 -21.48
N ASN A 142 -2.25 -5.21 -20.93
CA ASN A 142 -2.44 -5.93 -19.67
C ASN A 142 -2.81 -7.41 -19.92
N TYR A 143 -2.65 -7.88 -21.16
CA TYR A 143 -2.87 -9.29 -21.43
C TYR A 143 -1.95 -10.15 -20.56
N GLY A 144 -2.56 -11.09 -19.84
CA GLY A 144 -1.82 -12.00 -18.99
C GLY A 144 -1.38 -11.41 -17.65
N SER A 145 -1.80 -10.21 -17.27
CA SER A 145 -1.57 -9.65 -15.93
C SER A 145 -2.80 -9.79 -15.02
N LEU A 146 -2.56 -10.07 -13.75
CA LEU A 146 -3.53 -10.10 -12.66
C LEU A 146 -3.02 -9.19 -11.53
N PRO A 147 -3.48 -7.94 -11.47
CA PRO A 147 -3.21 -7.06 -10.33
C PRO A 147 -4.06 -7.47 -9.12
N CYS A 148 -3.48 -7.34 -7.93
CA CYS A 148 -4.03 -7.74 -6.65
C CYS A 148 -3.73 -6.66 -5.60
N GLY A 149 -4.74 -6.23 -4.85
CA GLY A 149 -4.58 -5.21 -3.81
C GLY A 149 -4.26 -3.82 -4.38
N ALA A 150 -3.35 -3.11 -3.73
CA ALA A 150 -2.94 -1.78 -4.14
C ALA A 150 -2.22 -1.81 -5.51
N PRO A 151 -2.35 -0.75 -6.33
CA PRO A 151 -1.56 -0.65 -7.54
C PRO A 151 -0.08 -0.59 -7.16
N LEU A 152 0.70 -1.48 -7.76
CA LEU A 152 2.14 -1.29 -7.78
C LEU A 152 2.39 -0.03 -8.59
N SER A 153 3.19 0.90 -8.07
CA SER A 153 3.70 2.04 -8.82
C SER A 153 4.68 1.56 -9.90
N ASN A 154 4.17 0.75 -10.82
CA ASN A 154 4.79 0.46 -12.08
C ASN A 154 4.36 1.61 -12.97
N SER A 155 5.30 2.44 -13.39
CA SER A 155 5.07 3.45 -14.41
C SER A 155 4.69 2.75 -15.73
N VAL A 156 3.43 2.32 -15.86
CA VAL A 156 2.74 2.42 -17.15
C VAL A 156 2.25 3.85 -17.17
N PRO A 157 2.77 4.73 -18.03
CA PRO A 157 2.12 6.03 -18.22
C PRO A 157 0.68 5.72 -18.60
N ALA A 158 -0.26 6.04 -17.70
CA ALA A 158 -1.60 6.35 -18.14
C ALA A 158 -1.39 7.48 -19.15
N VAL A 159 -1.51 7.18 -20.44
CA VAL A 159 -1.60 8.23 -21.45
C VAL A 159 -2.81 9.04 -21.00
N PRO A 160 -2.66 10.29 -20.54
CA PRO A 160 -3.82 11.08 -20.23
C PRO A 160 -4.62 11.16 -21.54
N ALA A 161 -5.87 10.68 -21.51
CA ALA A 161 -6.81 10.92 -22.58
C ALA A 161 -7.13 12.42 -22.61
N THR A 162 -6.21 13.19 -23.17
CA THR A 162 -6.44 14.56 -23.57
C THR A 162 -6.19 14.58 -25.06
N VAL A 163 -7.19 14.12 -25.81
CA VAL A 163 -7.34 14.49 -27.21
C VAL A 163 -8.03 15.86 -27.18
N PRO A 164 -7.36 16.96 -27.51
CA PRO A 164 -8.07 18.18 -27.90
C PRO A 164 -8.75 17.89 -29.24
N PRO A 165 -10.00 18.33 -29.46
CA PRO A 165 -10.64 18.14 -30.74
C PRO A 165 -9.92 19.01 -31.78
N GLY A 166 -9.41 18.36 -32.83
CA GLY A 166 -9.08 18.99 -34.10
C GLY A 166 -7.67 19.57 -34.22
N THR A 167 -6.76 18.78 -34.79
CA THR A 167 -5.84 19.30 -35.80
C THR A 167 -5.52 18.17 -36.77
N ASP A 168 -6.05 18.27 -37.99
CA ASP A 168 -5.65 17.42 -39.12
C ASP A 168 -4.13 17.54 -39.30
N VAL A 169 -3.40 16.46 -39.02
CA VAL A 169 -2.01 16.34 -39.45
C VAL A 169 -2.05 15.81 -40.88
N ALA A 170 -1.83 16.70 -41.85
CA ALA A 170 -1.68 16.34 -43.24
C ALA A 170 -0.58 15.26 -43.40
N LEU A 171 -0.96 14.11 -43.97
CA LEU A 171 -0.01 13.09 -44.40
C LEU A 171 0.98 13.69 -45.41
N PRO A 172 2.30 13.48 -45.27
CA PRO A 172 3.23 13.80 -46.34
C PRO A 172 2.93 12.91 -47.55
N ALA A 173 2.81 13.54 -48.73
CA ALA A 173 2.54 12.85 -49.98
C ALA A 173 3.67 11.86 -50.34
N PRO A 174 3.36 10.70 -50.94
CA PRO A 174 4.38 9.77 -51.39
C PRO A 174 5.18 10.38 -52.55
N VAL A 175 6.50 10.31 -52.46
CA VAL A 175 7.40 10.70 -53.56
C VAL A 175 7.36 9.62 -54.65
N ASP A 176 6.99 10.03 -55.85
CA ASP A 176 6.86 9.19 -57.04
C ASP A 176 8.26 8.92 -57.64
N PRO A 177 8.71 7.65 -57.81
CA PRO A 177 10.04 7.33 -58.31
C PRO A 177 10.03 7.21 -59.85
N ALA A 178 9.87 8.31 -60.57
CA ALA A 178 9.97 8.29 -62.03
C ALA A 178 10.32 9.67 -62.63
N ALA A 179 11.60 10.08 -62.54
CA ALA A 179 12.23 10.98 -63.51
C ALA A 179 13.71 11.20 -63.16
N ALA A 180 14.57 10.29 -63.59
CA ALA A 180 16.00 10.58 -63.75
C ALA A 180 16.48 9.91 -65.04
N GLU A 181 16.07 10.49 -66.17
CA GLU A 181 16.69 10.24 -67.47
C GLU A 181 17.97 11.10 -67.54
N PRO A 182 19.16 10.53 -67.80
CA PRO A 182 20.38 11.32 -67.94
C PRO A 182 20.52 11.82 -69.39
N ALA A 183 20.54 13.14 -69.56
CA ALA A 183 20.94 13.77 -70.83
C ALA A 183 22.48 13.71 -70.99
N PRO A 184 23.02 13.42 -72.19
CA PRO A 184 24.45 13.44 -72.43
C PRO A 184 24.95 14.87 -72.76
N PRO A 185 26.14 15.28 -72.31
CA PRO A 185 26.76 16.51 -72.82
C PRO A 185 27.52 16.24 -74.11
N ALA A 186 27.28 17.11 -75.10
CA ALA A 186 28.12 17.30 -76.27
C ALA A 186 29.34 18.17 -75.90
N THR A 187 30.54 17.77 -76.32
CA THR A 187 31.56 18.55 -77.06
C THR A 187 32.70 17.61 -77.46
#